data_AF-A0A3D1XMQ4-F1
#
_entry.id   AF-A0A3D1XMQ4-F1
#
_cell.length_a   1.000
_cell.length_b   1.000
_cell.length_c   1.000
_cell.angle_alpha   90.00
_cell.angle_beta   90.00
_cell.angle_gamma   90.00
#
_symmetry.space_group_name_H-M   'P 1'
#
loop_
_entity.id
_entity.type
_entity.pdbx_description
1 polymer ?
#
loop_
_entity_poly.entity_id
_entity_poly.type
_entity_poly.pdbx_seq_one_letter_code
_entity_poly.pdbx_strand_id
1 'polypeptide(L)' 'VSLAVYGKEGQPCPECTRPISRLVQTGRSTFFCKLCQPA' A
#
# COMPACT_ATOMS: atom_id res chain seq x y z
N VAL A 1 8.52 15.60 -0.83
CA VAL A 1 7.37 14.78 -1.28
C VAL A 1 7.04 13.78 -0.18
N SER A 2 5.82 13.79 0.35
CA SER A 2 5.35 12.78 1.31
C SER A 2 4.65 11.65 0.55
N LEU A 3 4.98 10.39 0.87
CA LEU A 3 4.38 9.22 0.23
C LEU A 3 3.28 8.66 1.14
N ALA A 4 2.07 8.54 0.60
CA ALA A 4 0.90 8.10 1.37
C ALA A 4 0.99 6.63 1.80
N VAL A 5 1.52 5.75 0.94
CA VAL A 5 1.51 4.28 1.15
C VAL A 5 2.87 3.58 0.98
N TYR A 6 3.84 4.20 0.30
CA TYR A 6 5.11 3.56 -0.01
C TYR A 6 5.93 3.26 1.25
N GLY A 7 6.39 2.02 1.41
CA GLY A 7 7.14 1.58 2.60
C GLY A 7 6.29 1.42 3.86
N LYS A 8 4.96 1.55 3.76
CA LYS A 8 4.02 1.48 4.90
C LYS A 8 3.29 0.15 4.97
N GLU A 9 3.93 -0.94 4.56
CA GLU A 9 3.35 -2.28 4.66
C GLU A 9 2.87 -2.58 6.09
N GLY A 10 1.62 -3.04 6.22
CA GLY A 10 0.99 -3.32 7.52
C GLY A 10 0.46 -2.10 8.28
N GLN A 11 0.84 -0.87 7.91
CA GLN A 11 0.28 0.34 8.50
C GLN A 11 -1.16 0.58 8.03
N PRO A 12 -1.99 1.25 8.83
CA PRO A 12 -3.34 1.60 8.44
C PRO A 12 -3.34 2.56 7.25
N CYS A 13 -4.20 2.29 6.27
CA CYS A 13 -4.48 3.18 5.16
C CYS A 13 -5.05 4.51 5.69
N PRO A 14 -4.59 5.67 5.21
CA PRO A 14 -5.09 6.97 5.68
C PRO A 14 -6.58 7.20 5.39
N GLU A 15 -7.14 6.52 4.40
CA GLU A 15 -8.55 6.70 3.98
C GLU A 15 -9.49 5.69 4.65
N CYS A 16 -9.12 4.41 4.70
CA CYS A 16 -10.03 3.35 5.16
C CYS A 16 -9.51 2.53 6.35
N THR A 17 -8.36 2.91 6.93
CA THR A 17 -7.73 2.28 8.10
C THR A 17 -7.29 0.82 7.92
N ARG A 18 -7.62 0.17 6.79
CA ARG A 18 -7.16 -1.18 6.49
C ARG A 18 -5.64 -1.24 6.27
N PRO A 19 -4.98 -2.35 6.61
CA PRO A 19 -3.55 -2.48 6.44
C PRO A 19 -3.15 -2.38 4.96
N ILE A 20 -2.12 -1.57 4.68
CA ILE A 20 -1.53 -1.46 3.35
C ILE A 20 -0.84 -2.79 2.99
N SER A 21 -1.09 -3.27 1.79
CA SER A 21 -0.51 -4.49 1.24
C SER A 21 0.69 -4.17 0.35
N ARG A 22 1.65 -5.10 0.30
CA ARG A 22 2.78 -5.07 -0.62
C ARG A 22 2.66 -6.20 -1.63
N LEU A 23 2.93 -5.90 -2.89
CA LEU A 23 3.07 -6.87 -3.96
C LEU A 23 4.45 -6.70 -4.60
N VAL A 24 5.13 -7.80 -4.88
CA VAL A 24 6.42 -7.80 -5.58
C VAL A 24 6.22 -8.40 -6.98
N GLN A 25 6.47 -7.61 -8.02
CA GLN A 25 6.40 -8.04 -9.42
C GLN A 25 7.76 -7.83 -10.07
N THR A 26 8.41 -8.92 -10.47
CA THR A 26 9.71 -8.89 -11.18
C THR A 26 10.73 -7.97 -10.49
N GLY A 27 10.82 -8.06 -9.15
CA GLY A 27 11.75 -7.26 -8.33
C GLY A 27 11.30 -5.83 -8.00
N ARG A 28 10.14 -5.36 -8.48
CA ARG A 28 9.56 -4.08 -8.08
C ARG A 28 8.54 -4.27 -6.98
N SER A 29 8.70 -3.53 -5.88
CA SER A 29 7.73 -3.52 -4.77
C SER A 29 6.68 -2.44 -4.99
N THR A 30 5.42 -2.84 -5.00
CA THR A 30 4.24 -1.98 -5.09
C THR A 30 3.50 -2.02 -3.76
N PHE A 31 3.20 -0.86 -3.20
CA PHE A 31 2.42 -0.72 -1.96
C PHE A 31 1.06 -0.14 -2.31
N PHE A 32 -0.02 -0.78 -1.87
CA PHE A 32 -1.38 -0.36 -2.21
C PHE A 32 -2.39 -0.82 -1.15
N CYS A 33 -3.53 -0.15 -1.07
CA CYS A 33 -4.65 -0.60 -0.25
C CYS A 33 -5.61 -1.45 -1.09
N LYS A 34 -5.84 -2.71 -0.71
CA LYS A 34 -6.76 -3.61 -1.44
C LYS A 34 -8.21 -3.11 -1.55
N LEU A 35 -8.64 -2.21 -0.67
CA LEU A 35 -9.98 -1.62 -0.71
C LEU A 35 -10.01 -0.36 -1.59
N CYS A 36 -9.13 0.61 -1.32
CA CYS A 36 -9.12 1.90 -2.01
C CYS A 36 -8.50 1.85 -3.41
N GLN A 37 -7.58 0.91 -3.64
CA GLN A 37 -6.91 0.67 -4.91
C GLN A 37 -6.97 -0.83 -5.22
N PRO A 38 -8.13 -1.33 -5.70
CA PRO A 38 -8.23 -2.70 -6.20
C PRO A 38 -7.19 -2.92 -7.31
N ALA A 39 -6.47 -4.04 -7.24
CA ALA A 39 -5.49 -4.44 -8.24
C ALA A 39 -6.15 -5.07 -9.47
#